data_AF-A0AAJ3FC86-F1
#
_entry.id   AF-A0AAJ3FC86-F1
#
_cell.length_a   1.000
_cell.length_b   1.000
_cell.length_c   1.000
_cell.angle_alpha   90.00
_cell.angle_beta   90.00
_cell.angle_gamma   90.00
#
_symmetry.space_group_name_H-M   'P 1'
#
loop_
_entity.id
_entity.type
_entity.pdbx_description
1 polymer ?
#
loop_
_entity_poly.entity_id
_entity_poly.type
_entity_poly.pdbx_seq_one_letter_code
_entity_poly.pdbx_strand_id
1 'polypeptide(L)'
;MENQNKQRDVERELKELVQKYNVLDKSQLYAYFEKDGRERFVGRALKVLEKDRMIYVNNETKQVAANESAHTAWERGISTCLWVLIDLMNQKKIEQHFLASKEEYPIRIIFVGDGEIYDILYIAPEDIELTNQLFVRKKIDGCGHVVVVEEPESIPKIRIPDVIGYCMVKGDGEVEYYQKESQ
;
A
#
# COMPACT_ATOMS: atom_id res chain seq x y z
N MET A 1 31.77 8.41 0.53
CA MET A 1 30.88 9.34 -0.19
C MET A 1 29.63 8.62 -0.70
N GLU A 2 29.76 7.53 -1.46
CA GLU A 2 28.60 6.78 -2.01
C GLU A 2 27.56 6.34 -0.95
N ASN A 3 28.00 5.68 0.14
CA ASN A 3 27.08 5.27 1.22
C ASN A 3 26.41 6.45 1.95
N GLN A 4 27.07 7.61 2.03
CA GLN A 4 26.45 8.80 2.63
C GLN A 4 25.37 9.39 1.71
N ASN A 5 25.57 9.35 0.39
CA ASN A 5 24.55 9.76 -0.57
C ASN A 5 23.33 8.83 -0.50
N LYS A 6 23.55 7.50 -0.53
CA LYS A 6 22.50 6.49 -0.36
C LYS A 6 21.71 6.67 0.94
N GLN A 7 22.41 6.96 2.05
CA GLN A 7 21.76 7.24 3.34
C GLN A 7 20.82 8.45 3.26
N ARG A 8 21.26 9.56 2.66
CA ARG A 8 20.45 10.78 2.53
C ARG A 8 19.26 10.58 1.58
N ASP A 9 19.44 9.79 0.53
CA ASP A 9 18.34 9.44 -0.38
C ASP A 9 17.27 8.60 0.33
N VAL A 10 17.67 7.60 1.14
CA VAL A 10 16.72 6.82 1.97
C VAL A 10 16.04 7.70 3.00
N GLU A 11 16.72 8.65 3.65
CA GLU A 11 16.10 9.61 4.57
C GLU A 11 15.02 10.46 3.88
N ARG A 12 15.29 10.97 2.68
CA ARG A 12 14.33 11.75 1.89
C ARG A 12 13.13 10.90 1.50
N GLU A 13 13.37 9.76 0.88
CA GLU A 13 12.32 8.90 0.33
C GLU A 13 11.47 8.25 1.43
N LEU A 14 12.07 7.87 2.58
CA LEU A 14 11.33 7.34 3.73
C LEU A 14 10.36 8.40 4.26
N LYS A 15 10.84 9.64 4.40
CA LYS A 15 9.99 10.76 4.83
C LYS A 15 8.84 10.98 3.85
N GLU A 16 9.12 11.02 2.55
CA GLU A 16 8.10 11.18 1.51
C GLU A 16 7.07 10.05 1.54
N LEU A 17 7.49 8.81 1.77
CA LEU A 17 6.61 7.65 1.87
C LEU A 17 5.70 7.74 3.12
N VAL A 18 6.26 8.08 4.29
CA VAL A 18 5.50 8.29 5.52
C VAL A 18 4.52 9.46 5.38
N GLN A 19 4.90 10.53 4.70
CA GLN A 19 4.00 11.66 4.42
C GLN A 19 2.88 11.28 3.46
N LYS A 20 3.16 10.45 2.46
CA LYS A 20 2.18 9.99 1.46
C LYS A 20 1.11 9.08 2.07
N TYR A 21 1.52 8.12 2.88
CA TYR A 21 0.62 7.10 3.45
C TYR A 21 0.21 7.36 4.90
N ASN A 22 0.71 8.45 5.48
CA ASN A 22 0.43 8.97 6.82
C ASN A 22 0.91 8.09 7.99
N VAL A 23 0.61 6.79 7.97
CA VAL A 23 1.05 5.79 8.97
C VAL A 23 1.46 4.51 8.27
N LEU A 24 2.66 4.02 8.59
CA LEU A 24 3.28 2.84 7.99
C LEU A 24 3.77 1.90 9.09
N ASP A 25 3.67 0.59 8.88
CA ASP A 25 4.36 -0.35 9.75
C ASP A 25 5.86 -0.30 9.48
N LYS A 26 6.68 -0.42 10.52
CA LYS A 26 8.14 -0.38 10.36
C LYS A 26 8.62 -1.47 9.41
N SER A 27 8.03 -2.66 9.45
CA SER A 27 8.33 -3.77 8.53
C SER A 27 8.07 -3.41 7.07
N GLN A 28 7.02 -2.64 6.76
CA GLN A 28 6.74 -2.17 5.40
C GLN A 28 7.85 -1.27 4.86
N LEU A 29 8.41 -0.39 5.70
CA LEU A 29 9.55 0.44 5.31
C LEU A 29 10.77 -0.41 4.97
N TYR A 30 11.09 -1.43 5.78
CA TYR A 30 12.20 -2.33 5.45
C TYR A 30 11.94 -3.08 4.15
N ALA A 31 10.76 -3.67 3.97
CA ALA A 31 10.40 -4.41 2.77
C ALA A 31 10.39 -3.54 1.50
N TYR A 32 9.97 -2.27 1.61
CA TYR A 32 10.00 -1.31 0.50
C TYR A 32 11.43 -1.01 0.04
N PHE A 33 12.35 -0.72 0.97
CA PHE A 33 13.74 -0.42 0.64
C PHE A 33 14.58 -1.68 0.33
N GLU A 34 14.11 -2.87 0.68
CA GLU A 34 14.73 -4.13 0.28
C GLU A 34 14.63 -4.35 -1.23
N LYS A 35 13.61 -3.78 -1.89
CA LYS A 35 13.40 -3.91 -3.36
C LYS A 35 14.58 -3.42 -4.19
N ASP A 36 15.40 -2.52 -3.64
CA ASP A 36 16.63 -2.06 -4.28
C ASP A 36 17.88 -2.16 -3.39
N GLY A 37 17.83 -3.00 -2.35
CA GLY A 37 18.97 -3.34 -1.49
C GLY A 37 19.43 -2.20 -0.56
N ARG A 38 18.52 -1.29 -0.19
CA ARG A 38 18.78 -0.14 0.70
C ARG A 38 18.19 -0.29 2.10
N GLU A 39 17.58 -1.42 2.44
CA GLU A 39 16.94 -1.72 3.73
C GLU A 39 17.87 -1.50 4.93
N ARG A 40 19.17 -1.79 4.78
CA ARG A 40 20.19 -1.53 5.81
C ARG A 40 20.30 -0.08 6.27
N PHE A 41 19.87 0.89 5.45
CA PHE A 41 19.90 2.33 5.78
C PHE A 41 18.65 2.79 6.55
N VAL A 42 17.55 2.02 6.51
CA VAL A 42 16.24 2.38 7.09
C VAL A 42 16.34 2.66 8.59
N GLY A 43 17.03 1.79 9.33
CA GLY A 43 17.15 1.94 10.78
C GLY A 43 17.85 3.23 11.21
N ARG A 44 18.84 3.69 10.43
CA ARG A 44 19.51 4.97 10.67
C ARG A 44 18.64 6.14 10.22
N ALA A 45 17.97 6.02 9.08
CA ALA A 45 17.08 7.06 8.56
C ALA A 45 15.95 7.37 9.56
N LEU A 46 15.31 6.33 10.11
CA LEU A 46 14.29 6.48 11.15
C LEU A 46 14.80 7.27 12.36
N LYS A 47 15.98 6.92 12.89
CA LYS A 47 16.57 7.62 14.05
C LYS A 47 16.86 9.09 13.77
N VAL A 48 17.36 9.41 12.57
CA VAL A 48 17.66 10.79 12.17
C VAL A 48 16.37 11.59 12.03
N LEU A 49 15.39 11.07 11.29
CA LEU A 49 14.12 11.74 11.03
C LEU A 49 13.29 11.93 12.31
N GLU A 50 13.28 10.95 13.21
CA GLU A 50 12.62 11.05 14.51
C GLU A 50 13.29 12.11 15.39
N LYS A 51 14.63 12.12 15.48
CA LYS A 51 15.39 13.14 16.21
C LYS A 51 15.10 14.55 15.69
N ASP A 52 14.97 14.69 14.37
CA ASP A 52 14.68 15.96 13.71
C ASP A 52 13.17 16.30 13.73
N ARG A 53 12.34 15.48 14.38
CA ARG A 53 10.88 15.65 14.51
C ARG A 53 10.15 15.70 13.16
N MET A 54 10.70 15.03 12.15
CA MET A 54 10.13 14.91 10.82
C MET A 54 9.14 13.74 10.69
N ILE A 55 9.22 12.78 11.62
CA ILE A 55 8.32 11.63 11.76
C ILE A 55 8.12 11.34 13.25
N TYR A 56 7.12 10.52 13.56
CA TYR A 56 6.85 9.95 14.87
C TYR A 56 6.97 8.43 14.81
N VAL A 57 7.70 7.81 15.73
CA VAL A 57 7.84 6.34 15.80
C VAL A 57 7.15 5.84 17.07
N ASN A 58 6.09 5.03 16.89
CA ASN A 58 5.43 4.36 18.00
C ASN A 58 6.10 3.00 18.25
N ASN A 59 6.76 2.86 19.41
CA ASN A 59 7.49 1.65 19.76
C ASN A 59 6.61 0.47 20.20
N GLU A 60 5.37 0.72 20.59
CA GLU A 60 4.42 -0.33 20.99
C GLU A 60 3.81 -0.99 19.76
N THR A 61 3.23 -0.17 18.87
CA THR A 61 2.59 -0.66 17.64
C THR A 61 3.58 -0.95 16.52
N LYS A 62 4.86 -0.56 16.67
CA LYS A 62 5.90 -0.64 15.63
C LYS A 62 5.56 0.16 14.36
N GLN A 63 4.81 1.24 14.51
CA GLN A 63 4.39 2.11 13.41
C GLN A 63 5.22 3.39 13.34
N VAL A 64 5.27 3.95 12.13
CA VAL A 64 5.93 5.21 11.80
C VAL A 64 4.89 6.11 11.17
N ALA A 65 4.66 7.28 11.74
CA ALA A 65 3.68 8.25 11.28
C ALA A 65 4.34 9.59 10.92
N ALA A 66 3.65 10.41 10.13
CA ALA A 66 4.13 11.75 9.77
C ALA A 66 4.31 12.66 11.00
N ASN A 67 3.50 12.46 12.04
CA ASN A 67 3.59 13.08 13.35
C ASN A 67 2.71 12.30 14.35
N GLU A 68 2.71 12.68 15.63
CA GLU A 68 1.93 12.00 16.68
C GLU A 68 0.42 12.05 16.41
N SER A 69 -0.11 13.18 15.93
CA SER A 69 -1.55 13.29 15.61
C SER A 69 -1.96 12.46 14.38
N ALA A 70 -1.05 12.24 13.44
CA ALA A 70 -1.28 11.39 12.28
C ALA A 70 -1.41 9.91 12.66
N HIS A 71 -0.75 9.48 13.75
CA HIS A 71 -0.76 8.08 14.19
C HIS A 71 -2.18 7.55 14.46
N THR A 72 -3.08 8.40 14.95
CA THR A 72 -4.48 8.02 15.22
C THR A 72 -5.32 7.80 13.96
N ALA A 73 -4.81 8.18 12.79
CA ALA A 73 -5.49 8.04 11.50
C ALA A 73 -5.02 6.79 10.72
N TRP A 74 -4.37 5.84 11.40
CA TRP A 74 -4.06 4.54 10.80
C TRP A 74 -5.34 3.85 10.30
N GLU A 75 -5.31 3.36 9.07
CA GLU A 75 -6.41 2.62 8.45
C GLU A 75 -5.91 1.27 7.96
N ARG A 76 -6.58 0.20 8.37
CA ARG A 76 -6.25 -1.18 8.00
C ARG A 76 -6.20 -1.37 6.49
N GLY A 77 -7.16 -0.82 5.73
CA GLY A 77 -7.22 -0.99 4.29
C GLY A 77 -6.00 -0.42 3.57
N ILE A 78 -5.54 0.76 3.96
CA ILE A 78 -4.31 1.37 3.41
C ILE A 78 -3.08 0.54 3.76
N SER A 79 -2.91 0.15 5.04
CA SER A 79 -1.76 -0.67 5.43
C SER A 79 -1.75 -2.00 4.67
N THR A 80 -2.91 -2.63 4.51
CA THR A 80 -3.04 -3.90 3.78
C THR A 80 -2.71 -3.74 2.30
N CYS A 81 -3.28 -2.72 1.63
CA CYS A 81 -2.98 -2.44 0.22
C CYS A 81 -1.50 -2.10 -0.02
N LEU A 82 -0.81 -1.50 0.95
CA LEU A 82 0.61 -1.19 0.81
C LEU A 82 1.48 -2.45 0.78
N TRP A 83 1.13 -3.50 1.53
CA TRP A 83 1.80 -4.80 1.40
C TRP A 83 1.68 -5.36 -0.01
N VAL A 84 0.49 -5.26 -0.59
CA VAL A 84 0.24 -5.68 -1.98
C VAL A 84 1.07 -4.84 -2.96
N LEU A 85 1.12 -3.51 -2.79
CA LEU A 85 1.99 -2.65 -3.60
C LEU A 85 3.45 -3.10 -3.52
N ILE A 86 3.97 -3.34 -2.32
CA ILE A 86 5.35 -3.79 -2.08
C ILE A 86 5.60 -5.14 -2.74
N ASP A 87 4.65 -6.07 -2.69
CA ASP A 87 4.81 -7.37 -3.37
C ASP A 87 4.78 -7.22 -4.90
N LEU A 88 3.87 -6.40 -5.45
CA LEU A 88 3.80 -6.13 -6.88
C LEU A 88 5.08 -5.50 -7.44
N MET A 89 5.82 -4.73 -6.63
CA MET A 89 7.16 -4.21 -7.00
C MET A 89 8.18 -5.32 -7.30
N ASN A 90 7.98 -6.56 -6.82
CA ASN A 90 8.80 -7.71 -7.20
C ASN A 90 8.51 -8.21 -8.62
N GLN A 91 7.28 -8.01 -9.08
CA GLN A 91 6.75 -8.61 -10.31
C GLN A 91 6.81 -7.63 -11.49
N LYS A 92 6.66 -6.33 -11.20
CA LYS A 92 6.58 -5.26 -12.20
C LYS A 92 7.28 -4.00 -11.69
N LYS A 93 7.87 -3.24 -12.61
CA LYS A 93 8.39 -1.91 -12.30
C LYS A 93 7.23 -0.94 -12.10
N ILE A 94 7.10 -0.44 -10.87
CA ILE A 94 6.15 0.62 -10.53
C ILE A 94 6.86 1.96 -10.68
N GLU A 95 6.36 2.79 -11.58
CA GLU A 95 6.93 4.11 -11.90
C GLU A 95 6.47 5.16 -10.89
N GLN A 96 5.18 5.12 -10.52
CA GLN A 96 4.55 6.06 -9.59
C GLN A 96 3.47 5.35 -8.78
N HIS A 97 3.24 5.83 -7.56
CA HIS A 97 2.14 5.39 -6.71
C HIS A 97 1.61 6.54 -5.86
N PHE A 98 0.33 6.48 -5.54
CA PHE A 98 -0.41 7.52 -4.84
C PHE A 98 -1.41 6.90 -3.87
N LEU A 99 -1.65 7.58 -2.76
CA LEU A 99 -2.81 7.31 -1.94
C LEU A 99 -4.05 7.87 -2.68
N ALA A 100 -5.09 7.06 -2.82
CA ALA A 100 -6.33 7.48 -3.45
C ALA A 100 -7.10 8.47 -2.56
N SER A 101 -7.92 9.32 -3.19
CA SER A 101 -8.78 10.24 -2.45
C SER A 101 -9.89 9.48 -1.71
N LYS A 102 -10.38 10.04 -0.61
CA LYS A 102 -11.47 9.41 0.17
C LYS A 102 -12.75 9.23 -0.65
N GLU A 103 -12.97 10.07 -1.66
CA GLU A 103 -14.09 10.04 -2.59
C GLU A 103 -13.97 8.93 -3.65
N GLU A 104 -12.81 8.29 -3.75
CA GLU A 104 -12.51 7.15 -4.64
C GLU A 104 -12.68 5.80 -3.93
N TYR A 105 -13.23 5.80 -2.71
CA TYR A 105 -13.56 4.58 -1.98
C TYR A 105 -14.32 3.59 -2.90
N PRO A 106 -13.94 2.29 -2.91
CA PRO A 106 -13.01 1.61 -2.00
C PRO A 106 -11.54 1.55 -2.46
N ILE A 107 -11.15 2.31 -3.47
CA ILE A 107 -9.74 2.37 -3.90
C ILE A 107 -8.88 2.96 -2.77
N ARG A 108 -7.71 2.36 -2.51
CA ARG A 108 -6.75 2.85 -1.51
C ARG A 108 -5.46 3.35 -2.13
N ILE A 109 -4.93 2.63 -3.13
CA ILE A 109 -3.68 2.98 -3.79
C ILE A 109 -3.89 2.98 -5.29
N ILE A 110 -3.39 4.00 -5.97
CA ILE A 110 -3.31 4.06 -7.44
C ILE A 110 -1.84 3.98 -7.79
N PHE A 111 -1.47 3.19 -8.78
CA PHE A 111 -0.09 3.09 -9.26
C PHE A 111 0.00 3.00 -10.78
N VAL A 112 1.15 3.41 -11.31
CA VAL A 112 1.46 3.38 -12.74
C VAL A 112 2.62 2.41 -12.96
N GLY A 113 2.47 1.49 -13.91
CA GLY A 113 3.56 0.62 -14.35
C GLY A 113 3.40 0.24 -15.81
N ASP A 114 4.51 0.22 -16.55
CA ASP A 114 4.55 0.00 -18.00
C ASP A 114 3.60 0.92 -18.80
N GLY A 115 3.44 2.18 -18.33
CA GLY A 115 2.55 3.16 -18.96
C GLY A 115 1.05 2.93 -18.73
N GLU A 116 0.66 1.93 -17.95
CA GLU A 116 -0.74 1.64 -17.60
C GLU A 116 -1.04 2.05 -16.15
N ILE A 117 -2.31 2.40 -15.89
CA ILE A 117 -2.82 2.77 -14.57
C ILE A 117 -3.51 1.56 -13.95
N TYR A 118 -3.20 1.33 -12.68
CA TYR A 118 -3.81 0.30 -11.86
C TYR A 118 -4.21 0.88 -10.52
N ASP A 119 -5.08 0.17 -9.84
CA ASP A 119 -5.44 0.48 -8.47
C ASP A 119 -5.52 -0.76 -7.59
N ILE A 120 -5.42 -0.54 -6.29
CA ILE A 120 -5.50 -1.56 -5.25
C ILE A 120 -6.67 -1.19 -4.33
N LEU A 121 -7.69 -2.03 -4.32
CA LEU A 121 -8.89 -1.89 -3.51
C LEU A 121 -8.77 -2.75 -2.27
N TYR A 122 -9.30 -2.26 -1.16
CA TYR A 122 -9.55 -3.09 0.02
C TYR A 122 -11.06 -3.22 0.21
N ILE A 123 -11.55 -4.46 0.27
CA ILE A 123 -12.98 -4.76 0.42
C ILE A 123 -13.17 -5.66 1.63
N ALA A 124 -13.68 -5.08 2.71
CA ALA A 124 -14.15 -5.84 3.86
C ALA A 124 -15.45 -6.59 3.51
N PRO A 125 -15.76 -7.74 4.15
CA PRO A 125 -16.97 -8.51 3.86
C PRO A 125 -18.27 -7.69 3.94
N GLU A 126 -18.36 -6.77 4.89
CA GLU A 126 -19.48 -5.85 5.08
C GLU A 126 -19.66 -4.83 3.94
N ASP A 127 -18.59 -4.53 3.21
CA ASP A 127 -18.54 -3.46 2.19
C ASP A 127 -18.74 -3.98 0.76
N ILE A 128 -18.90 -5.31 0.57
CA ILE A 128 -19.02 -5.93 -0.76
C ILE A 128 -20.20 -5.36 -1.55
N GLU A 129 -21.38 -5.28 -0.94
CA GLU A 129 -22.58 -4.83 -1.64
C GLU A 129 -22.49 -3.33 -2.01
N LEU A 130 -21.96 -2.50 -1.10
CA LEU A 130 -21.70 -1.09 -1.38
C LEU A 130 -20.71 -0.95 -2.55
N THR A 131 -19.62 -1.71 -2.53
CA THR A 131 -18.60 -1.69 -3.58
C THR A 131 -19.19 -2.07 -4.93
N ASN A 132 -19.96 -3.16 -4.99
CA ASN A 132 -20.63 -3.59 -6.22
C ASN A 132 -21.51 -2.47 -6.79
N GLN A 133 -22.28 -1.78 -5.94
CA GLN A 133 -23.14 -0.67 -6.38
C GLN A 133 -22.35 0.55 -6.88
N LEU A 134 -21.18 0.84 -6.28
CA LEU A 134 -20.32 1.94 -6.72
C LEU A 134 -19.78 1.71 -8.13
N PHE A 135 -19.32 0.49 -8.44
CA PHE A 135 -18.77 0.14 -9.75
C PHE A 135 -19.84 -0.03 -10.84
N VAL A 136 -21.09 -0.32 -10.48
CA VAL A 136 -22.21 -0.23 -11.43
C VAL A 136 -22.46 1.23 -11.87
N ARG A 137 -22.25 2.20 -10.97
CA ARG A 137 -22.50 3.63 -11.24
C ARG A 137 -21.32 4.35 -11.89
N LYS A 138 -20.10 3.95 -11.55
CA LYS A 138 -18.86 4.54 -12.06
C LYS A 138 -18.07 3.46 -12.78
N LYS A 139 -18.10 3.50 -14.11
CA LYS A 139 -17.16 2.72 -14.92
C LYS A 139 -15.85 3.51 -15.01
N ILE A 140 -14.77 2.97 -14.45
CA ILE A 140 -13.43 3.54 -14.59
C ILE A 140 -12.79 2.80 -15.75
N ASP A 141 -12.97 3.33 -16.97
CA ASP A 141 -12.40 2.70 -18.16
C ASP A 141 -10.85 2.81 -18.15
N GLY A 142 -10.17 1.73 -18.52
CA GLY A 142 -8.72 1.70 -18.71
C GLY A 142 -7.87 1.59 -17.45
N CYS A 143 -8.45 1.18 -16.32
CA CYS A 143 -7.73 0.88 -15.07
C CYS A 143 -7.85 -0.62 -14.74
N GLY A 144 -6.73 -1.28 -14.43
CA GLY A 144 -6.76 -2.66 -13.94
C GLY A 144 -6.88 -2.70 -12.41
N HIS A 145 -7.83 -3.48 -11.89
CA HIS A 145 -8.13 -3.53 -10.46
C HIS A 145 -7.47 -4.73 -9.77
N VAL A 146 -6.64 -4.49 -8.75
CA VAL A 146 -6.17 -5.52 -7.80
C VAL A 146 -7.03 -5.44 -6.55
N VAL A 147 -7.73 -6.53 -6.23
CA VAL A 147 -8.71 -6.54 -5.14
C VAL A 147 -8.18 -7.30 -3.94
N VAL A 148 -8.01 -6.60 -2.83
CA VAL A 148 -7.65 -7.17 -1.54
C VAL A 148 -8.92 -7.53 -0.77
N VAL A 149 -9.02 -8.79 -0.35
CA VAL A 149 -10.11 -9.33 0.47
C VAL A 149 -9.59 -9.80 1.82
N GLU A 150 -10.46 -9.80 2.84
CA GLU A 150 -10.13 -10.39 4.15
C GLU A 150 -10.28 -11.92 4.15
N GLU A 151 -11.15 -12.45 3.30
CA GLU A 151 -11.46 -13.88 3.20
C GLU A 151 -11.65 -14.29 1.72
N PRO A 152 -11.05 -15.39 1.26
CA PRO A 152 -11.21 -15.84 -0.13
C PRO A 152 -12.66 -16.14 -0.52
N GLU A 153 -13.50 -16.53 0.45
CA GLU A 153 -14.92 -16.83 0.29
C GLU A 153 -15.75 -15.60 -0.17
N SER A 154 -15.18 -14.40 -0.06
CA SER A 154 -15.79 -13.17 -0.55
C SER A 154 -15.62 -12.95 -2.06
N ILE A 155 -14.60 -13.54 -2.68
CA ILE A 155 -14.26 -13.35 -4.11
C ILE A 155 -15.45 -13.61 -5.06
N PRO A 156 -16.23 -14.69 -4.92
CA PRO A 156 -17.36 -14.95 -5.81
C PRO A 156 -18.46 -13.86 -5.76
N LYS A 157 -18.55 -13.12 -4.64
CA LYS A 157 -19.58 -12.08 -4.41
C LYS A 157 -19.19 -10.73 -4.98
N ILE A 158 -17.92 -10.52 -5.32
CA ILE A 158 -17.40 -9.27 -5.87
C ILE A 158 -17.66 -9.22 -7.39
N ARG A 159 -18.27 -8.13 -7.83
CA ARG A 159 -18.76 -7.88 -9.20
C ARG A 159 -18.18 -6.58 -9.75
N ILE A 160 -16.87 -6.43 -9.62
CA ILE A 160 -16.11 -5.30 -10.17
C ILE A 160 -15.64 -5.72 -11.57
N PRO A 161 -15.85 -4.89 -12.62
CA PRO A 161 -15.29 -5.16 -13.95
C PRO A 161 -13.76 -5.05 -13.91
N ASP A 162 -13.07 -5.57 -14.92
CA ASP A 162 -11.63 -5.32 -15.14
C ASP A 162 -10.69 -5.66 -13.95
N VAL A 163 -11.12 -6.59 -13.09
CA VAL A 163 -10.26 -7.14 -12.03
C VAL A 163 -9.18 -8.01 -12.64
N ILE A 164 -7.93 -7.66 -12.38
CA ILE A 164 -6.75 -8.38 -12.86
C ILE A 164 -6.20 -9.39 -11.85
N GLY A 165 -6.63 -9.30 -10.58
CA GLY A 165 -6.26 -10.25 -9.55
C GLY A 165 -6.97 -10.01 -8.22
N TYR A 166 -7.19 -11.08 -7.48
CA TYR A 166 -7.61 -11.02 -6.07
C TYR A 166 -6.44 -11.41 -5.20
N CYS A 167 -6.36 -10.85 -3.99
CA CYS A 167 -5.34 -11.26 -3.03
C CYS A 167 -5.80 -11.08 -1.59
N MET A 168 -5.09 -11.74 -0.69
CA MET A 168 -5.22 -11.59 0.76
C MET A 168 -3.83 -11.35 1.33
N VAL A 169 -3.74 -10.54 2.38
CA VAL A 169 -2.49 -10.28 3.09
C VAL A 169 -2.54 -10.97 4.45
N LYS A 170 -1.55 -11.82 4.72
CA LYS A 170 -1.38 -12.48 6.01
C LYS A 170 -0.57 -11.60 6.97
N GLY A 171 -0.54 -11.99 8.24
CA GLY A 171 -0.10 -11.13 9.34
C GLY A 171 1.23 -10.39 9.16
N ASP A 172 2.25 -11.02 8.57
CA ASP A 172 3.60 -10.45 8.41
C ASP A 172 3.83 -9.77 7.05
N GLY A 173 2.79 -9.62 6.23
CA GLY A 173 2.88 -9.00 4.91
C GLY A 173 2.98 -9.99 3.74
N GLU A 174 2.90 -11.30 3.98
CA GLU A 174 2.79 -12.29 2.90
C GLU A 174 1.50 -12.08 2.10
N VAL A 175 1.62 -11.93 0.77
CA VAL A 175 0.50 -11.73 -0.15
C VAL A 175 0.19 -13.04 -0.86
N GLU A 176 -1.04 -13.53 -0.72
CA GLU A 176 -1.54 -14.71 -1.42
C GLU A 176 -2.51 -14.29 -2.52
N TYR A 177 -2.23 -14.70 -3.76
CA TYR A 177 -3.01 -14.33 -4.94
C TYR A 177 -4.00 -15.43 -5.34
N TYR A 178 -5.16 -14.99 -5.82
CA TYR A 178 -6.25 -15.84 -6.29
C TYR A 178 -6.71 -15.39 -7.68
N GLN A 179 -7.08 -16.37 -8.50
CA GLN A 179 -7.76 -16.14 -9.77
C GLN A 179 -9.21 -16.58 -9.65
N LYS A 180 -10.12 -15.74 -10.13
CA LYS A 180 -11.52 -16.13 -10.29
C LYS A 180 -11.59 -17.04 -11.51
N GLU A 181 -11.97 -18.31 -11.32
CA GLU A 181 -12.22 -19.22 -12.43
C GLU A 181 -13.21 -18.53 -13.40
N SER A 182 -12.82 -18.44 -14.67
CA SER A 182 -13.70 -17.91 -15.71
C SER A 182 -14.88 -18.88 -15.85
N GLN A 183 -16.09 -18.41 -15.54
CA GLN A 183 -17.33 -19.15 -15.86
C GLN A 183 -17.64 -19.06 -17.35
#